data_AF-A0A524EB84-F1
#
_entry.id   AF-A0A524EB84-F1
#
_cell.length_a   1.000
_cell.length_b   1.000
_cell.length_c   1.000
_cell.angle_alpha   90.00
_cell.angle_beta   90.00
_cell.angle_gamma   90.00
#
_symmetry.space_group_name_H-M   'P 1'
#
loop_
_entity.id
_entity.type
_entity.pdbx_description
1 polymer ?
#
loop_
_entity_poly.entity_id
_entity_poly.type
_entity_poly.pdbx_seq_one_letter_code
_entity_poly.pdbx_strand_id
1 'polypeptide(L)'
;MSSVWFRTWKSTPKIDCGLCGRPTCSSFSRAVLVGDLNVSACPVLGLAEFVNVRKELETSRARRMESRPRTAPDRPKGGVLYTRPCKDTDERLMAEFRVYNGIEPGEPVRFPEFDPGILCDMMECLHVPFEEVKCSRDLGYGRIKASEMSITVLQDGRVNMRRVASKDLVSEIFEKIERVIIGAVVCECCGCDLLSILAGCTIREVDPSHPVFDAGSSFSLEKDIARRPLTRGNLESAVGSPASMTMDMLDLLHDQLLWEIEQCMDGAPSQRSKEMDSDKARCIVADLMQSDACKGKETIVLKALSLLRTVLAGLDGIKDVAFMQSQLGEDEHRIVQSYIEQVMDGVLTEVMPDTDYSRVMLSYAHLNKVNNAVRLLNRWDHS
;
A
#
# COMPACT_ATOMS: atom_id res chain seq x y z
N MET A 1 -3.27 13.88 -19.05
CA MET A 1 -2.84 12.55 -19.56
C MET A 1 -2.54 11.67 -18.36
N SER A 2 -3.15 10.48 -18.25
CA SER A 2 -2.91 9.57 -17.12
C SER A 2 -1.56 8.84 -17.25
N SER A 3 -0.90 8.58 -16.12
CA SER A 3 0.35 7.83 -16.06
C SER A 3 0.18 6.43 -16.66
N VAL A 4 1.24 5.90 -17.28
CA VAL A 4 1.22 4.52 -17.84
C VAL A 4 0.95 3.49 -16.75
N TRP A 5 1.48 3.74 -15.56
CA TRP A 5 1.34 2.90 -14.37
C TRP A 5 -0.11 2.76 -13.94
N PHE A 6 -0.81 3.89 -13.80
CA PHE A 6 -2.19 3.89 -13.36
C PHE A 6 -3.14 3.31 -14.41
N ARG A 7 -2.91 3.59 -15.71
CA ARG A 7 -3.68 2.96 -16.80
C ARG A 7 -3.53 1.44 -16.80
N THR A 8 -2.32 0.96 -16.58
CA THR A 8 -2.05 -0.48 -16.56
C THR A 8 -2.67 -1.14 -15.33
N TRP A 9 -2.59 -0.52 -14.15
CA TRP A 9 -3.30 -0.98 -12.95
C TRP A 9 -4.82 -1.01 -13.17
N LYS A 10 -5.39 -0.01 -13.88
CA LYS A 10 -6.82 -0.02 -14.26
C LYS A 10 -7.21 -1.25 -15.07
N SER A 11 -6.29 -1.80 -15.87
CA SER A 11 -6.44 -3.05 -16.63
C SER A 11 -5.99 -4.29 -15.83
N THR A 12 -6.36 -4.34 -14.55
CA THR A 12 -6.22 -5.54 -13.69
C THR A 12 -7.56 -5.87 -13.03
N PRO A 13 -7.73 -7.07 -12.43
CA PRO A 13 -8.95 -7.42 -11.72
C PRO A 13 -9.24 -6.59 -10.47
N LYS A 14 -8.22 -5.93 -9.88
CA LYS A 14 -8.32 -5.11 -8.65
C LYS A 14 -8.84 -5.85 -7.42
N ILE A 15 -8.56 -7.15 -7.34
CA ILE A 15 -8.92 -7.99 -6.19
C ILE A 15 -7.82 -7.96 -5.10
N ASP A 16 -6.56 -7.74 -5.50
CA ASP A 16 -5.38 -7.84 -4.61
C ASP A 16 -5.27 -9.21 -3.92
N CYS A 17 -5.60 -10.29 -4.64
CA CYS A 17 -5.69 -11.64 -4.09
C CYS A 17 -4.35 -12.35 -3.85
N GLY A 18 -3.20 -11.81 -4.27
CA GLY A 18 -1.91 -12.48 -4.06
C GLY A 18 -1.61 -13.70 -4.96
N LEU A 19 -2.58 -14.26 -5.69
CA LEU A 19 -2.45 -15.56 -6.37
C LEU A 19 -1.38 -15.62 -7.47
N CYS A 20 -1.01 -14.47 -8.04
CA CYS A 20 0.06 -14.37 -9.05
C CYS A 20 1.47 -14.25 -8.42
N GLY A 21 1.60 -14.47 -7.12
CA GLY A 21 2.84 -14.25 -6.36
C GLY A 21 3.15 -12.78 -6.06
N ARG A 22 2.26 -11.85 -6.42
CA ARG A 22 2.36 -10.42 -6.10
C ARG A 22 1.24 -10.01 -5.14
N PRO A 23 1.54 -9.31 -4.04
CA PRO A 23 0.58 -9.00 -2.98
C PRO A 23 -0.59 -8.13 -3.46
N THR A 24 -0.37 -7.30 -4.48
CA THR A 24 -1.38 -6.39 -5.02
C THR A 24 -1.42 -6.45 -6.54
N CYS A 25 -2.59 -6.20 -7.13
CA CYS A 25 -2.76 -5.98 -8.55
C CYS A 25 -1.89 -4.81 -9.06
N SER A 26 -1.61 -3.81 -8.22
CA SER A 26 -0.69 -2.71 -8.55
C SER A 26 0.75 -3.22 -8.77
N SER A 27 1.29 -4.00 -7.83
CA SER A 27 2.61 -4.63 -7.96
C SER A 27 2.68 -5.66 -9.10
N PHE A 28 1.61 -6.43 -9.34
CA PHE A 28 1.47 -7.29 -10.52
C PHE A 28 1.56 -6.48 -11.81
N SER A 29 0.77 -5.41 -11.94
CA SER A 29 0.76 -4.57 -13.14
C SER A 29 2.15 -3.98 -13.45
N ARG A 30 2.89 -3.59 -12.40
CA ARG A 30 4.26 -3.11 -12.52
C ARG A 30 5.20 -4.20 -13.02
N ALA A 31 5.16 -5.38 -12.40
CA ALA A 31 5.96 -6.54 -12.80
C ALA A 31 5.71 -6.95 -14.26
N VAL A 32 4.45 -6.94 -14.70
CA VAL A 32 4.08 -7.21 -16.10
C VAL A 32 4.65 -6.16 -17.05
N LEU A 33 4.52 -4.88 -16.71
CA LEU A 33 5.01 -3.78 -17.56
C LEU A 33 6.52 -3.79 -17.77
N VAL A 34 7.29 -4.19 -16.76
CA VAL A 34 8.75 -4.28 -16.86
C VAL A 34 9.23 -5.65 -17.38
N GLY A 35 8.32 -6.60 -17.57
CA GLY A 35 8.61 -7.91 -18.14
C GLY A 35 8.98 -9.02 -17.15
N ASP A 36 8.89 -8.77 -15.84
CA ASP A 36 9.21 -9.74 -14.78
C ASP A 36 8.17 -10.85 -14.66
N LEU A 37 6.93 -10.55 -15.04
CA LEU A 37 5.83 -11.50 -15.05
C LEU A 37 5.11 -11.45 -16.39
N ASN A 38 4.59 -12.62 -16.79
CA ASN A 38 3.65 -12.70 -17.90
C ASN A 38 2.23 -12.38 -17.42
N VAL A 39 1.41 -11.85 -18.32
CA VAL A 39 -0.01 -11.57 -18.04
C VAL A 39 -0.76 -12.82 -17.59
N SER A 40 -0.39 -13.98 -18.15
CA SER A 40 -0.93 -15.29 -17.79
C SER A 40 -0.56 -15.78 -16.38
N ALA A 41 0.34 -15.10 -15.67
CA ALA A 41 0.65 -15.45 -14.28
C ALA A 41 -0.50 -15.13 -13.32
N CYS A 42 -1.45 -14.27 -13.73
CA CYS A 42 -2.67 -14.04 -12.97
C CYS A 42 -3.76 -15.03 -13.41
N PRO A 43 -4.17 -15.97 -12.55
CA PRO A 43 -5.20 -16.95 -12.91
C PRO A 43 -6.57 -16.30 -13.16
N VAL A 44 -6.89 -15.22 -12.45
CA VAL A 44 -8.15 -14.47 -12.61
C VAL A 44 -8.26 -13.86 -14.01
N LEU A 45 -7.14 -13.40 -14.60
CA LEU A 45 -7.13 -12.90 -15.99
C LEU A 45 -7.35 -14.01 -17.04
N GLY A 46 -7.37 -15.28 -16.64
CA GLY A 46 -7.74 -16.42 -17.48
C GLY A 46 -9.25 -16.61 -17.63
N LEU A 47 -10.06 -16.02 -16.74
CA LEU A 47 -11.51 -16.14 -16.78
C LEU A 47 -12.11 -15.34 -17.96
N ALA A 48 -13.22 -15.84 -18.51
CA ALA A 48 -13.86 -15.27 -19.70
C ALA A 48 -14.25 -13.78 -19.53
N GLU A 49 -14.69 -13.41 -18.34
CA GLU A 49 -15.07 -12.03 -17.99
C GLU A 49 -13.90 -11.03 -18.01
N PHE A 50 -12.65 -11.49 -17.89
CA PHE A 50 -11.46 -10.63 -17.90
C PHE A 50 -10.70 -10.61 -19.24
N VAL A 51 -11.25 -11.20 -20.31
CA VAL A 51 -10.57 -11.25 -21.62
C VAL A 51 -10.20 -9.87 -22.15
N ASN A 52 -11.09 -8.88 -22.02
CA ASN A 52 -10.80 -7.50 -22.46
C ASN A 52 -9.72 -6.85 -21.61
N VAL A 53 -9.80 -7.03 -20.28
CA VAL A 53 -8.81 -6.51 -19.31
C VAL A 53 -7.42 -7.09 -19.60
N ARG A 54 -7.35 -8.41 -19.86
CA ARG A 54 -6.12 -9.10 -20.27
C ARG A 54 -5.53 -8.51 -21.55
N LYS A 55 -6.35 -8.31 -22.59
CA LYS A 55 -5.90 -7.77 -23.88
C LYS A 55 -5.34 -6.35 -23.77
N GLU A 56 -5.97 -5.51 -22.95
CA GLU A 56 -5.47 -4.15 -22.66
C GLU A 56 -4.12 -4.17 -21.96
N LEU A 57 -3.94 -5.09 -21.01
CA LEU A 57 -2.69 -5.26 -20.27
C LEU A 57 -1.56 -5.75 -21.18
N GLU A 58 -1.84 -6.73 -22.06
CA GLU A 58 -0.90 -7.21 -23.09
C GLU A 58 -0.50 -6.08 -24.05
N THR A 59 -1.46 -5.26 -24.48
CA THR A 59 -1.20 -4.09 -25.34
C THR A 59 -0.32 -3.06 -24.65
N SER A 60 -0.56 -2.80 -23.35
CA SER A 60 0.22 -1.84 -22.57
C SER A 60 1.66 -2.29 -22.37
N ARG A 61 1.89 -3.60 -22.14
CA ARG A 61 3.22 -4.21 -22.07
C ARG A 61 3.98 -4.05 -23.39
N ALA A 62 3.35 -4.38 -24.52
CA ALA A 62 3.99 -4.30 -25.84
C ALA A 62 4.51 -2.87 -26.14
N ARG A 63 3.72 -1.84 -25.83
CA ARG A 63 4.11 -0.43 -26.04
C ARG A 63 5.28 0.03 -25.17
N ARG A 64 5.49 -0.57 -24.00
CA ARG A 64 6.49 -0.09 -23.03
C ARG A 64 7.89 -0.64 -23.28
N MET A 65 8.01 -1.84 -23.83
CA MET A 65 9.30 -2.46 -24.14
C MET A 65 10.17 -1.61 -25.08
N GLU A 66 9.59 -0.59 -25.72
CA GLU A 66 10.28 0.37 -26.59
C GLU A 66 10.97 1.54 -25.84
N SER A 67 10.74 1.70 -24.53
CA SER A 67 11.30 2.82 -23.76
C SER A 67 12.67 2.48 -23.14
N ARG A 68 13.62 3.43 -23.22
CA ARG A 68 14.93 3.29 -22.57
C ARG A 68 14.80 3.40 -21.05
N PRO A 69 15.56 2.60 -20.26
CA PRO A 69 15.61 2.76 -18.81
C PRO A 69 16.10 4.16 -18.44
N ARG A 70 15.45 4.78 -17.46
CA ARG A 70 16.01 5.98 -16.80
C ARG A 70 17.01 5.53 -15.76
N THR A 71 17.96 6.37 -15.40
CA THR A 71 18.87 6.13 -14.28
C THR A 71 18.43 6.94 -13.08
N ALA A 72 18.75 6.44 -11.89
CA ALA A 72 18.56 7.13 -10.63
C ALA A 72 19.35 8.45 -10.67
N PRO A 73 18.75 9.56 -10.20
CA PRO A 73 19.42 10.85 -10.16
C PRO A 73 20.64 10.84 -9.22
N ASP A 74 21.48 11.86 -9.32
CA ASP A 74 22.40 12.19 -8.24
C ASP A 74 21.64 12.67 -6.99
N ARG A 75 22.13 12.30 -5.81
CA ARG A 75 21.62 12.83 -4.53
C ARG A 75 22.24 14.23 -4.33
N PRO A 76 21.44 15.31 -4.15
CA PRO A 76 21.98 16.63 -3.89
C PRO A 76 22.78 16.64 -2.59
N LYS A 77 23.89 17.39 -2.56
CA LYS A 77 24.73 17.52 -1.37
C LYS A 77 23.90 18.13 -0.22
N GLY A 78 23.74 17.37 0.86
CA GLY A 78 22.88 17.75 2.00
C GLY A 78 21.41 17.35 1.86
N GLY A 79 21.04 16.54 0.86
CA GLY A 79 19.69 15.98 0.70
C GLY A 79 18.65 16.94 0.10
N VAL A 80 19.01 18.20 -0.11
CA VAL A 80 18.11 19.25 -0.59
C VAL A 80 18.79 20.15 -1.62
N LEU A 81 18.06 20.52 -2.66
CA LEU A 81 18.44 21.57 -3.61
C LEU A 81 17.67 22.85 -3.29
N TYR A 82 18.37 23.87 -2.81
CA TYR A 82 17.79 25.20 -2.63
C TYR A 82 18.00 26.06 -3.87
N THR A 83 16.92 26.66 -4.37
CA THR A 83 16.97 27.64 -5.47
C THR A 83 16.28 28.94 -5.05
N ARG A 84 16.72 30.07 -5.62
CA ARG A 84 16.07 31.37 -5.43
C ARG A 84 15.11 31.61 -6.59
N PRO A 85 13.84 31.97 -6.35
CA PRO A 85 12.93 32.32 -7.42
C PRO A 85 13.39 33.62 -8.11
N CYS A 86 13.36 33.67 -9.43
CA CYS A 86 13.92 34.79 -10.21
C CYS A 86 13.17 36.12 -10.08
N LYS A 87 12.02 36.18 -9.37
CA LYS A 87 11.12 37.35 -9.32
C LYS A 87 10.32 37.55 -8.01
N ASP A 88 10.33 36.61 -7.07
CA ASP A 88 9.69 36.80 -5.75
C ASP A 88 10.74 37.39 -4.78
N THR A 89 10.29 38.13 -3.77
CA THR A 89 11.11 38.85 -2.78
C THR A 89 12.36 38.08 -2.32
N ASP A 90 13.48 38.79 -2.11
CA ASP A 90 14.81 38.25 -1.74
C ASP A 90 14.83 37.34 -0.49
N GLU A 91 13.72 37.27 0.24
CA GLU A 91 13.55 36.56 1.52
C GLU A 91 12.96 35.15 1.39
N ARG A 92 12.47 34.74 0.20
CA ARG A 92 11.76 33.45 0.03
C ARG A 92 12.58 32.40 -0.72
N LEU A 93 12.48 31.16 -0.25
CA LEU A 93 13.22 30.02 -0.81
C LEU A 93 12.32 29.09 -1.64
N MET A 94 12.92 28.49 -2.66
CA MET A 94 12.45 27.23 -3.25
C MET A 94 13.35 26.10 -2.78
N ALA A 95 12.77 24.96 -2.46
CA ALA A 95 13.49 23.78 -2.04
C ALA A 95 12.97 22.55 -2.79
N GLU A 96 13.86 21.72 -3.27
CA GLU A 96 13.55 20.42 -3.87
C GLU A 96 14.21 19.33 -3.02
N PHE A 97 13.38 18.44 -2.50
CA PHE A 97 13.77 17.20 -1.84
C PHE A 97 13.41 16.04 -2.72
N ARG A 98 13.98 14.88 -2.38
CA ARG A 98 13.58 13.62 -2.99
C ARG A 98 13.55 12.54 -1.94
N VAL A 99 12.47 11.78 -1.92
CA VAL A 99 12.35 10.52 -1.20
C VAL A 99 12.94 9.42 -2.06
N TYR A 100 13.92 8.69 -1.53
CA TYR A 100 14.60 7.62 -2.26
C TYR A 100 13.98 6.26 -1.95
N ASN A 101 13.97 5.37 -2.93
CA ASN A 101 13.49 4.00 -2.80
C ASN A 101 14.60 2.98 -2.49
N GLY A 102 15.78 3.46 -2.08
CA GLY A 102 16.94 2.65 -1.67
C GLY A 102 17.91 2.27 -2.79
N ILE A 103 17.74 2.77 -4.01
CA ILE A 103 18.70 2.55 -5.12
C ILE A 103 19.83 3.58 -5.11
N GLU A 104 20.99 3.18 -5.64
CA GLU A 104 22.15 4.05 -5.75
C GLU A 104 22.09 4.95 -7.00
N PRO A 105 22.70 6.16 -6.95
CA PRO A 105 22.77 7.05 -8.11
C PRO A 105 23.35 6.35 -9.35
N GLY A 106 22.75 6.61 -10.51
CA GLY A 106 23.16 6.00 -11.78
C GLY A 106 22.62 4.60 -12.05
N GLU A 107 22.04 3.91 -11.06
CA GLU A 107 21.38 2.61 -11.26
C GLU A 107 20.11 2.74 -12.12
N PRO A 108 19.73 1.72 -12.90
CA PRO A 108 18.52 1.78 -13.70
C PRO A 108 17.25 1.81 -12.83
N VAL A 109 16.33 2.71 -13.17
CA VAL A 109 15.00 2.85 -12.56
C VAL A 109 13.97 2.18 -13.46
N ARG A 110 13.38 1.09 -12.98
CA ARG A 110 12.37 0.27 -13.66
C ARG A 110 10.98 0.68 -13.21
N PHE A 111 10.81 1.06 -11.94
CA PHE A 111 9.53 1.41 -11.32
C PHE A 111 9.44 2.90 -10.97
N PRO A 112 8.22 3.46 -10.79
CA PRO A 112 8.13 4.79 -10.19
C PRO A 112 8.48 4.69 -8.70
N GLU A 113 9.01 5.76 -8.11
CA GLU A 113 9.36 5.78 -6.69
C GLU A 113 8.14 5.57 -5.79
N PHE A 114 6.97 6.11 -6.13
CA PHE A 114 5.74 5.93 -5.36
C PHE A 114 4.63 5.18 -6.11
N ASP A 115 3.88 4.37 -5.35
CA ASP A 115 2.56 3.89 -5.74
C ASP A 115 1.53 5.04 -5.63
N PRO A 116 0.87 5.47 -6.72
CA PRO A 116 -0.05 6.61 -6.68
C PRO A 116 -1.29 6.40 -5.81
N GLY A 117 -1.75 5.16 -5.66
CA GLY A 117 -2.90 4.84 -4.82
C GLY A 117 -2.55 5.12 -3.36
N ILE A 118 -1.49 4.46 -2.89
CA ILE A 118 -1.02 4.60 -1.51
C ILE A 118 -0.54 6.03 -1.24
N LEU A 119 0.13 6.67 -2.19
CA LEU A 119 0.56 8.06 -2.03
C LEU A 119 -0.63 8.98 -1.77
N CYS A 120 -1.68 8.90 -2.58
CA CYS A 120 -2.86 9.74 -2.37
C CYS A 120 -3.57 9.42 -1.06
N ASP A 121 -3.68 8.15 -0.75
CA ASP A 121 -4.27 7.67 0.50
C ASP A 121 -3.54 8.26 1.73
N MET A 122 -2.21 8.29 1.70
CA MET A 122 -1.40 8.86 2.78
C MET A 122 -1.46 10.39 2.80
N MET A 123 -1.44 11.04 1.64
CA MET A 123 -1.50 12.50 1.57
C MET A 123 -2.83 13.06 2.09
N GLU A 124 -3.95 12.37 1.86
CA GLU A 124 -5.25 12.79 2.36
C GLU A 124 -5.32 12.88 3.89
N CYS A 125 -4.44 12.16 4.60
CA CYS A 125 -4.34 12.18 6.06
C CYS A 125 -3.42 13.28 6.61
N LEU A 126 -2.93 14.19 5.77
CA LEU A 126 -2.14 15.34 6.18
C LEU A 126 -3.09 16.48 6.59
N HIS A 127 -3.20 16.75 7.90
CA HIS A 127 -4.24 17.65 8.43
C HIS A 127 -3.70 18.94 9.08
N VAL A 128 -2.43 19.00 9.52
CA VAL A 128 -1.81 20.18 10.13
C VAL A 128 -0.32 20.24 9.76
N PRO A 129 0.24 21.39 9.33
CA PRO A 129 -0.34 22.73 9.19
C PRO A 129 -0.94 23.00 7.80
N PHE A 130 -1.52 21.98 7.16
CA PHE A 130 -1.92 22.05 5.76
C PHE A 130 -3.37 22.53 5.59
N GLU A 131 -3.56 23.59 4.82
CA GLU A 131 -4.89 24.18 4.54
C GLU A 131 -5.67 23.37 3.51
N GLU A 132 -4.97 22.83 2.53
CA GLU A 132 -5.56 22.13 1.40
C GLU A 132 -4.61 21.05 0.91
N VAL A 133 -5.12 19.82 0.81
CA VAL A 133 -4.40 18.69 0.21
C VAL A 133 -5.23 18.13 -0.93
N LYS A 134 -4.60 17.98 -2.08
CA LYS A 134 -5.19 17.38 -3.28
C LYS A 134 -4.22 16.36 -3.84
N CYS A 135 -4.71 15.17 -4.17
CA CYS A 135 -3.91 14.16 -4.84
C CYS A 135 -4.65 13.57 -6.04
N SER A 136 -3.90 13.24 -7.09
CA SER A 136 -4.40 12.61 -8.29
C SER A 136 -3.68 11.29 -8.51
N ARG A 137 -4.39 10.18 -8.29
CA ARG A 137 -3.90 8.83 -8.57
C ARG A 137 -3.54 8.66 -10.06
N ASP A 138 -4.35 9.24 -10.95
CA ASP A 138 -4.15 9.20 -12.40
C ASP A 138 -2.85 9.89 -12.85
N LEU A 139 -2.49 11.00 -12.20
CA LEU A 139 -1.30 11.78 -12.55
C LEU A 139 -0.07 11.40 -11.73
N GLY A 140 -0.23 10.70 -10.60
CA GLY A 140 0.85 10.48 -9.65
C GLY A 140 1.36 11.79 -9.08
N TYR A 141 0.43 12.67 -8.70
CA TYR A 141 0.71 14.06 -8.35
C TYR A 141 -0.09 14.46 -7.11
N GLY A 142 0.60 15.01 -6.13
CA GLY A 142 0.03 15.61 -4.93
C GLY A 142 0.36 17.10 -4.85
N ARG A 143 -0.59 17.89 -4.36
CA ARG A 143 -0.43 19.31 -4.06
C ARG A 143 -0.91 19.58 -2.65
N ILE A 144 -0.09 20.28 -1.89
CA ILE A 144 -0.37 20.71 -0.54
C ILE A 144 -0.21 22.24 -0.48
N LYS A 145 -1.16 22.92 0.15
CA LYS A 145 -1.08 24.34 0.45
C LYS A 145 -0.96 24.52 1.96
N ALA A 146 -0.02 25.34 2.40
CA ALA A 146 0.16 25.71 3.80
C ALA A 146 0.57 27.17 3.90
N SER A 147 -0.34 28.03 4.39
CA SER A 147 -0.12 29.48 4.38
C SER A 147 0.22 29.96 2.95
N GLU A 148 1.33 30.67 2.79
CA GLU A 148 1.83 31.14 1.50
C GLU A 148 2.65 30.09 0.72
N MET A 149 2.90 28.93 1.31
CA MET A 149 3.69 27.86 0.72
C MET A 149 2.83 26.97 -0.19
N SER A 150 3.43 26.58 -1.31
CA SER A 150 2.89 25.53 -2.17
C SER A 150 3.90 24.40 -2.24
N ILE A 151 3.44 23.20 -1.88
CA ILE A 151 4.24 21.99 -1.89
C ILE A 151 3.65 21.04 -2.94
N THR A 152 4.50 20.43 -3.75
CA THR A 152 4.09 19.43 -4.74
C THR A 152 4.88 18.16 -4.53
N VAL A 153 4.18 17.04 -4.44
CA VAL A 153 4.75 15.69 -4.32
C VAL A 153 4.53 14.98 -5.64
N LEU A 154 5.60 14.46 -6.23
CA LEU A 154 5.57 13.78 -7.53
C LEU A 154 5.81 12.28 -7.34
N GLN A 155 5.19 11.48 -8.21
CA GLN A 155 5.36 10.02 -8.23
C GLN A 155 6.83 9.57 -8.37
N ASP A 156 7.71 10.44 -8.88
CA ASP A 156 9.15 10.16 -9.01
C ASP A 156 9.98 10.47 -7.74
N GLY A 157 9.32 10.63 -6.60
CA GLY A 157 9.95 10.86 -5.30
C GLY A 157 10.19 12.33 -4.98
N ARG A 158 10.07 13.24 -5.95
CA ARG A 158 10.37 14.67 -5.73
C ARG A 158 9.31 15.36 -4.88
N VAL A 159 9.77 16.16 -3.92
CA VAL A 159 8.96 17.06 -3.10
C VAL A 159 9.47 18.48 -3.30
N ASN A 160 8.73 19.28 -4.07
CA ASN A 160 9.09 20.67 -4.35
C ASN A 160 8.29 21.60 -3.44
N MET A 161 8.99 22.47 -2.72
CA MET A 161 8.40 23.50 -1.89
C MET A 161 8.71 24.87 -2.48
N ARG A 162 7.70 25.73 -2.53
CA ARG A 162 7.82 27.11 -3.00
C ARG A 162 7.39 28.08 -1.91
N ARG A 163 8.05 29.25 -1.87
CA ARG A 163 7.74 30.38 -0.99
C ARG A 163 7.96 30.08 0.50
N VAL A 164 8.96 29.27 0.81
CA VAL A 164 9.27 28.90 2.20
C VAL A 164 10.08 29.99 2.89
N ALA A 165 9.81 30.20 4.18
CA ALA A 165 10.37 31.31 4.97
C ALA A 165 11.79 31.05 5.49
N SER A 166 12.13 29.80 5.85
CA SER A 166 13.44 29.44 6.39
C SER A 166 13.81 28.01 6.03
N LYS A 167 15.11 27.68 6.08
CA LYS A 167 15.59 26.31 5.82
C LYS A 167 15.10 25.32 6.89
N ASP A 168 14.99 25.74 8.14
CA ASP A 168 14.57 24.86 9.24
C ASP A 168 13.10 24.43 9.07
N LEU A 169 12.23 25.37 8.68
CA LEU A 169 10.83 25.08 8.37
C LEU A 169 10.70 24.12 7.19
N VAL A 170 11.56 24.26 6.18
CA VAL A 170 11.58 23.35 5.03
C VAL A 170 11.85 21.91 5.50
N SER A 171 12.90 21.70 6.31
CA SER A 171 13.27 20.36 6.79
C SER A 171 12.18 19.76 7.67
N GLU A 172 11.59 20.55 8.58
CA GLU A 172 10.51 20.10 9.45
C GLU A 172 9.28 19.64 8.66
N ILE A 173 8.87 20.41 7.65
CA ILE A 173 7.73 20.06 6.78
C ILE A 173 8.06 18.82 5.95
N PHE A 174 9.28 18.73 5.42
CA PHE A 174 9.68 17.60 4.60
C PHE A 174 9.69 16.30 5.41
N GLU A 175 10.26 16.30 6.61
CA GLU A 175 10.27 15.16 7.53
C GLU A 175 8.85 14.64 7.81
N LYS A 176 7.90 15.56 8.09
CA LYS A 176 6.49 15.20 8.32
C LYS A 176 5.85 14.57 7.10
N ILE A 177 6.06 15.16 5.91
CA ILE A 177 5.52 14.61 4.66
C ILE A 177 6.13 13.25 4.37
N GLU A 178 7.46 13.11 4.44
CA GLU A 178 8.18 11.88 4.14
C GLU A 178 7.71 10.73 5.03
N ARG A 179 7.63 10.93 6.35
CA ARG A 179 7.18 9.90 7.31
C ARG A 179 5.78 9.36 6.99
N VAL A 180 4.89 10.21 6.47
CA VAL A 180 3.53 9.82 6.10
C VAL A 180 3.50 9.08 4.76
N ILE A 181 4.24 9.56 3.75
CA ILE A 181 4.17 9.00 2.39
C ILE A 181 5.13 7.83 2.14
N ILE A 182 6.08 7.55 3.05
CA ILE A 182 7.11 6.51 2.85
C ILE A 182 6.52 5.12 2.60
N GLY A 183 5.32 4.82 3.14
CA GLY A 183 4.62 3.57 2.89
C GLY A 183 4.29 3.33 1.40
N ALA A 184 4.21 4.40 0.61
CA ALA A 184 3.96 4.33 -0.82
C ALA A 184 5.22 3.99 -1.64
N VAL A 185 6.42 3.98 -1.05
CA VAL A 185 7.66 3.71 -1.77
C VAL A 185 7.62 2.32 -2.42
N VAL A 186 7.99 2.24 -3.70
CA VAL A 186 8.04 1.00 -4.47
C VAL A 186 9.48 0.48 -4.54
N CYS A 187 9.71 -0.79 -4.19
CA CYS A 187 11.02 -1.41 -4.34
C CYS A 187 11.41 -1.57 -5.80
N GLU A 188 12.64 -1.19 -6.11
CA GLU A 188 13.25 -1.40 -7.43
C GLU A 188 13.46 -2.88 -7.78
N CYS A 189 13.63 -3.72 -6.76
CA CYS A 189 13.88 -5.14 -6.89
C CYS A 189 12.67 -5.93 -7.39
N CYS A 190 11.49 -5.66 -6.84
CA CYS A 190 10.32 -6.53 -6.98
C CYS A 190 9.04 -5.79 -7.41
N GLY A 191 9.05 -4.46 -7.42
CA GLY A 191 7.88 -3.64 -7.76
C GLY A 191 6.76 -3.66 -6.70
N CYS A 192 6.99 -4.22 -5.52
CA CYS A 192 6.06 -4.13 -4.39
C CYS A 192 6.25 -2.80 -3.65
N ASP A 193 5.16 -2.23 -3.13
CA ASP A 193 5.23 -1.09 -2.21
C ASP A 193 5.70 -1.52 -0.81
N LEU A 194 6.24 -0.58 -0.04
CA LEU A 194 6.81 -0.83 1.29
C LEU A 194 5.79 -1.47 2.23
N LEU A 195 4.54 -1.01 2.23
CA LEU A 195 3.50 -1.61 3.09
C LEU A 195 3.23 -3.08 2.72
N SER A 196 3.16 -3.39 1.42
CA SER A 196 3.03 -4.78 0.96
C SER A 196 4.24 -5.64 1.33
N ILE A 197 5.45 -5.08 1.30
CA ILE A 197 6.67 -5.79 1.71
C ILE A 197 6.65 -6.07 3.20
N LEU A 198 6.24 -5.11 4.03
CA LEU A 198 6.13 -5.28 5.49
C LEU A 198 5.07 -6.32 5.89
N ALA A 199 3.95 -6.39 5.16
CA ALA A 199 2.97 -7.48 5.31
C ALA A 199 3.62 -8.81 4.90
N GLY A 200 4.32 -8.81 3.76
CA GLY A 200 5.08 -9.93 3.23
C GLY A 200 6.09 -10.49 4.22
N CYS A 201 6.92 -9.66 4.86
CA CYS A 201 7.90 -10.06 5.88
C CYS A 201 7.28 -10.85 7.03
N THR A 202 5.99 -10.67 7.28
CA THR A 202 5.27 -11.36 8.34
C THR A 202 4.70 -12.68 7.83
N ILE A 203 4.28 -12.78 6.58
CA ILE A 203 3.67 -14.00 6.00
C ILE A 203 4.72 -14.94 5.37
N ARG A 204 5.79 -14.38 4.80
CA ARG A 204 6.87 -15.07 4.06
C ARG A 204 8.21 -14.47 4.49
N GLU A 205 9.26 -15.28 4.56
CA GLU A 205 10.61 -14.75 4.83
C GLU A 205 11.06 -13.86 3.66
N VAL A 206 11.00 -12.55 3.85
CA VAL A 206 11.53 -11.57 2.89
C VAL A 206 13.02 -11.39 3.17
N ASP A 207 13.80 -11.35 2.09
CA ASP A 207 15.24 -11.12 2.16
C ASP A 207 15.56 -9.82 2.93
N PRO A 208 16.37 -9.87 4.00
CA PRO A 208 16.77 -8.69 4.76
C PRO A 208 17.55 -7.64 3.96
N SER A 209 18.09 -8.03 2.81
CA SER A 209 18.79 -7.15 1.88
C SER A 209 17.86 -6.43 0.90
N HIS A 210 16.54 -6.52 1.09
CA HIS A 210 15.57 -5.85 0.24
C HIS A 210 15.85 -4.33 0.18
N PRO A 211 16.16 -3.75 -1.01
CA PRO A 211 16.61 -2.36 -1.12
C PRO A 211 15.62 -1.33 -0.55
N VAL A 212 14.33 -1.66 -0.52
CA VAL A 212 13.30 -0.80 0.06
C VAL A 212 13.58 -0.41 1.53
N PHE A 213 14.34 -1.22 2.28
CA PHE A 213 14.64 -0.90 3.67
C PHE A 213 15.71 0.19 3.81
N ASP A 214 16.38 0.52 2.73
CA ASP A 214 17.29 1.67 2.63
C ASP A 214 16.58 2.90 2.01
N ALA A 215 15.24 2.85 1.90
CA ALA A 215 14.42 3.98 1.48
C ALA A 215 14.30 5.06 2.56
N GLY A 216 13.97 6.26 2.10
CA GLY A 216 13.87 7.46 2.93
C GLY A 216 15.06 8.39 2.74
N SER A 217 14.97 9.56 3.37
CA SER A 217 15.94 10.65 3.21
C SER A 217 16.25 11.31 4.55
N SER A 218 15.23 11.54 5.38
CA SER A 218 15.38 12.14 6.71
C SER A 218 15.39 11.11 7.85
N PHE A 219 15.05 9.86 7.58
CA PHE A 219 15.12 8.75 8.54
C PHE A 219 15.47 7.44 7.82
N SER A 220 15.73 6.39 8.60
CA SER A 220 16.03 5.05 8.10
C SER A 220 15.07 4.03 8.70
N LEU A 221 14.77 2.98 7.93
CA LEU A 221 13.94 1.88 8.40
C LEU A 221 14.79 0.89 9.22
N GLU A 222 14.24 0.46 10.35
CA GLU A 222 14.86 -0.50 11.25
C GLU A 222 14.63 -1.93 10.76
N LYS A 223 15.62 -2.48 10.05
CA LYS A 223 15.56 -3.81 9.42
C LYS A 223 15.20 -4.92 10.41
N ASP A 224 15.64 -4.82 11.67
CA ASP A 224 15.32 -5.82 12.70
C ASP A 224 13.86 -5.78 13.13
N ILE A 225 13.26 -4.58 13.23
CA ILE A 225 11.82 -4.42 13.52
C ILE A 225 10.99 -4.91 12.33
N ALA A 226 11.42 -4.62 11.10
CA ALA A 226 10.72 -5.05 9.90
C ALA A 226 10.50 -6.58 9.86
N ARG A 227 11.43 -7.37 10.40
CA ARG A 227 11.38 -8.85 10.43
C ARG A 227 10.53 -9.43 11.55
N ARG A 228 10.45 -8.76 12.70
CA ARG A 228 9.70 -9.30 13.86
C ARG A 228 8.21 -9.19 13.61
N PRO A 229 7.38 -10.20 13.92
CA PRO A 229 5.93 -10.05 13.87
C PRO A 229 5.48 -8.81 14.63
N LEU A 230 4.50 -8.09 14.07
CA LEU A 230 3.84 -7.02 14.79
C LEU A 230 2.88 -7.66 15.81
N THR A 231 3.02 -7.29 17.07
CA THR A 231 2.07 -7.65 18.14
C THR A 231 1.63 -6.37 18.82
N ARG A 232 0.51 -6.43 19.57
CA ARG A 232 0.04 -5.33 20.41
C ARG A 232 1.12 -4.86 21.38
N GLY A 233 1.69 -5.79 22.15
CA GLY A 233 2.72 -5.48 23.16
C GLY A 233 3.98 -4.85 22.56
N ASN A 234 4.37 -5.24 21.35
CA ASN A 234 5.55 -4.65 20.69
C ASN A 234 5.28 -3.19 20.28
N LEU A 235 4.08 -2.90 19.77
CA LEU A 235 3.67 -1.56 19.38
C LEU A 235 3.54 -0.66 20.61
N GLU A 236 2.90 -1.16 21.67
CA GLU A 236 2.77 -0.45 22.95
C GLU A 236 4.14 -0.18 23.58
N SER A 237 5.02 -1.18 23.66
CA SER A 237 6.35 -1.04 24.23
C SER A 237 7.20 -0.02 23.47
N ALA A 238 7.10 -0.02 22.13
CA ALA A 238 7.85 0.91 21.31
C ALA A 238 7.29 2.33 21.40
N VAL A 239 5.99 2.51 21.19
CA VAL A 239 5.37 3.82 20.97
C VAL A 239 4.74 4.42 22.23
N GLY A 240 4.21 3.58 23.12
CA GLY A 240 3.53 3.97 24.35
C GLY A 240 2.08 4.40 24.12
N SER A 241 1.56 5.23 25.04
CA SER A 241 0.17 5.71 25.01
C SER A 241 -0.28 6.39 23.70
N PRO A 242 0.57 7.05 22.89
CA PRO A 242 0.13 7.58 21.59
C PRO A 242 -0.39 6.51 20.63
N ALA A 243 0.00 5.24 20.78
CA ALA A 243 -0.48 4.16 19.93
C ALA A 243 -1.86 3.60 20.33
N SER A 244 -2.44 4.01 21.46
CA SER A 244 -3.69 3.41 22.00
C SER A 244 -4.83 3.40 20.98
N MET A 245 -5.09 4.53 20.32
CA MET A 245 -6.13 4.63 19.30
C MET A 245 -5.88 3.71 18.10
N THR A 246 -4.62 3.50 17.70
CA THR A 246 -4.28 2.56 16.63
C THR A 246 -4.51 1.13 17.09
N MET A 247 -4.14 0.80 18.32
CA MET A 247 -4.30 -0.53 18.89
C MET A 247 -5.78 -0.91 19.04
N ASP A 248 -6.59 -0.05 19.67
CA ASP A 248 -8.03 -0.28 19.86
C ASP A 248 -8.78 -0.40 18.52
N MET A 249 -8.36 0.37 17.52
CA MET A 249 -8.89 0.28 16.16
C MET A 249 -8.54 -1.05 15.49
N LEU A 250 -7.31 -1.56 15.66
CA LEU A 250 -6.90 -2.85 15.10
C LEU A 250 -7.65 -4.01 15.76
N ASP A 251 -7.86 -3.96 17.08
CA ASP A 251 -8.68 -4.96 17.78
C ASP A 251 -10.12 -4.95 17.28
N LEU A 252 -10.72 -3.76 17.11
CA LEU A 252 -12.08 -3.64 16.59
C LEU A 252 -12.21 -4.23 15.18
N LEU A 253 -11.21 -4.03 14.32
CA LEU A 253 -11.19 -4.61 12.97
C LEU A 253 -10.97 -6.13 12.99
N HIS A 254 -10.21 -6.63 13.95
CA HIS A 254 -10.05 -8.06 14.14
C HIS A 254 -11.40 -8.72 14.47
N ASP A 255 -12.07 -8.20 15.49
CA ASP A 255 -13.39 -8.68 15.91
C ASP A 255 -14.41 -8.57 14.77
N GLN A 256 -14.39 -7.45 14.03
CA GLN A 256 -15.24 -7.26 12.87
C GLN A 256 -14.96 -8.29 11.77
N LEU A 257 -13.69 -8.57 11.46
CA LEU A 257 -13.34 -9.51 10.40
C LEU A 257 -13.80 -10.93 10.74
N LEU A 258 -13.53 -11.39 11.97
CA LEU A 258 -13.98 -12.70 12.42
C LEU A 258 -15.50 -12.82 12.39
N TRP A 259 -16.20 -11.79 12.87
CA TRP A 259 -17.66 -11.75 12.83
C TRP A 259 -18.22 -11.83 11.40
N GLU A 260 -17.66 -11.07 10.45
CA GLU A 260 -18.12 -11.12 9.05
C GLU A 260 -17.84 -12.49 8.39
N ILE A 261 -16.74 -13.16 8.76
CA ILE A 261 -16.45 -14.53 8.29
C ILE A 261 -17.52 -15.50 8.84
N GLU A 262 -17.84 -15.44 10.12
CA GLU A 262 -18.88 -16.26 10.75
C GLU A 262 -20.26 -16.03 10.10
N GLN A 263 -20.66 -14.76 9.88
CA GLN A 263 -21.92 -14.45 9.20
C GLN A 263 -21.94 -15.00 7.76
N CYS A 264 -20.80 -14.94 7.07
CA CYS A 264 -20.65 -15.49 5.73
C CYS A 264 -20.78 -17.02 5.70
N MET A 265 -20.34 -17.71 6.76
CA MET A 265 -20.54 -19.16 6.91
C MET A 265 -21.99 -19.52 7.17
N ASP A 266 -22.65 -18.80 8.07
CA ASP A 266 -24.04 -19.05 8.45
C ASP A 266 -25.05 -18.72 7.33
N GLY A 267 -24.59 -18.13 6.22
CA GLY A 267 -25.46 -17.61 5.16
C GLY A 267 -26.36 -16.47 5.66
N ALA A 268 -26.01 -15.87 6.80
CA ALA A 268 -26.76 -14.77 7.38
C ALA A 268 -26.45 -13.49 6.59
N PRO A 269 -27.47 -12.67 6.25
CA PRO A 269 -27.21 -11.37 5.68
C PRO A 269 -26.41 -10.56 6.69
N SER A 270 -25.24 -10.06 6.29
CA SER A 270 -24.42 -9.15 7.11
C SER A 270 -25.32 -8.01 7.58
N GLN A 271 -25.69 -8.03 8.87
CA GLN A 271 -26.36 -6.91 9.49
C GLN A 271 -25.28 -5.85 9.63
N ARG A 272 -25.32 -4.82 8.77
CA ARG A 272 -24.38 -3.69 8.80
C ARG A 272 -24.11 -3.27 10.25
N SER A 273 -23.03 -3.80 10.83
CA SER A 273 -22.40 -3.19 11.97
C SER A 273 -22.00 -1.79 11.52
N LYS A 274 -21.79 -0.87 12.46
CA LYS A 274 -21.35 0.47 12.11
C LYS A 274 -19.95 0.34 11.49
N GLU A 275 -19.90 0.21 10.17
CA GLU A 275 -18.66 -0.02 9.43
C GLU A 275 -17.67 1.05 9.83
N MET A 276 -16.48 0.62 10.22
CA MET A 276 -15.43 1.58 10.45
C MET A 276 -15.06 2.22 9.12
N ASP A 277 -15.13 3.54 9.09
CA ASP A 277 -14.67 4.34 7.96
C ASP A 277 -13.18 4.06 7.72
N SER A 278 -12.86 3.46 6.57
CA SER A 278 -11.50 3.07 6.19
C SER A 278 -10.56 4.27 6.11
N ASP A 279 -11.06 5.42 5.68
CA ASP A 279 -10.27 6.65 5.57
C ASP A 279 -9.94 7.18 6.97
N LYS A 280 -10.93 7.15 7.88
CA LYS A 280 -10.70 7.50 9.28
C LYS A 280 -9.68 6.56 9.95
N ALA A 281 -9.82 5.25 9.75
CA ALA A 281 -8.91 4.26 10.31
C ALA A 281 -7.46 4.48 9.83
N ARG A 282 -7.31 4.72 8.53
CA ARG A 282 -6.02 5.04 7.91
C ARG A 282 -5.41 6.31 8.49
N CYS A 283 -6.20 7.36 8.67
CA CYS A 283 -5.70 8.62 9.19
C CYS A 283 -5.31 8.56 10.67
N ILE A 284 -5.92 7.67 11.49
CA ILE A 284 -5.45 7.42 12.86
C ILE A 284 -3.98 6.99 12.88
N VAL A 285 -3.57 6.08 12.00
CA VAL A 285 -2.18 5.61 11.93
C VAL A 285 -1.26 6.64 11.28
N ALA A 286 -1.75 7.38 10.28
CA ALA A 286 -0.99 8.47 9.66
C ALA A 286 -0.74 9.64 10.63
N ASP A 287 -1.69 9.95 11.51
CA ASP A 287 -1.51 10.94 12.59
C ASP A 287 -0.46 10.47 13.59
N LEU A 288 -0.46 9.17 13.93
CA LEU A 288 0.58 8.57 14.74
C LEU A 288 1.96 8.72 14.08
N MET A 289 2.05 8.56 12.75
CA MET A 289 3.27 8.80 11.99
C MET A 289 3.73 10.27 12.01
N GLN A 290 2.82 11.23 12.16
CA GLN A 290 3.18 12.64 12.22
C GLN A 290 3.66 13.06 13.63
N SER A 291 3.37 12.27 14.65
CA SER A 291 3.76 12.54 16.04
C SER A 291 5.27 12.47 16.25
N ASP A 292 5.79 13.39 17.07
CA ASP A 292 7.18 13.37 17.54
C ASP A 292 7.49 12.13 18.39
N ALA A 293 6.49 11.55 19.06
CA ALA A 293 6.63 10.33 19.87
C ALA A 293 7.07 9.11 19.05
N CYS A 294 6.85 9.15 17.74
CA CYS A 294 7.17 8.09 16.79
C CYS A 294 8.48 8.34 16.03
N LYS A 295 9.23 9.41 16.34
CA LYS A 295 10.53 9.65 15.71
C LYS A 295 11.51 8.52 16.06
N GLY A 296 12.10 7.91 15.04
CA GLY A 296 12.95 6.73 15.19
C GLY A 296 12.18 5.45 15.49
N LYS A 297 10.86 5.43 15.27
CA LYS A 297 9.96 4.27 15.43
C LYS A 297 9.06 4.09 14.21
N GLU A 298 9.41 4.70 13.09
CA GLU A 298 8.64 4.73 11.85
C GLU A 298 8.31 3.31 11.40
N THR A 299 9.27 2.38 11.53
CA THR A 299 9.12 1.02 11.01
C THR A 299 7.99 0.26 11.69
N ILE A 300 7.85 0.32 13.03
CA ILE A 300 6.79 -0.41 13.72
C ILE A 300 5.40 0.17 13.44
N VAL A 301 5.31 1.50 13.26
CA VAL A 301 4.05 2.16 12.91
C VAL A 301 3.67 1.87 11.46
N LEU A 302 4.63 1.81 10.54
CA LEU A 302 4.38 1.35 9.16
C LEU A 302 3.92 -0.11 9.11
N LYS A 303 4.38 -0.96 10.02
CA LYS A 303 3.82 -2.32 10.16
C LYS A 303 2.37 -2.29 10.63
N ALA A 304 2.00 -1.40 11.55
CA ALA A 304 0.62 -1.24 11.97
C ALA A 304 -0.27 -0.75 10.81
N LEU A 305 0.22 0.19 10.00
CA LEU A 305 -0.48 0.64 8.79
C LEU A 305 -0.61 -0.49 7.74
N SER A 306 0.44 -1.30 7.58
CA SER A 306 0.43 -2.47 6.70
C SER A 306 -0.58 -3.53 7.15
N LEU A 307 -0.65 -3.80 8.46
CA LEU A 307 -1.67 -4.66 9.06
C LEU A 307 -3.06 -4.10 8.78
N LEU A 308 -3.34 -2.85 9.17
CA LEU A 308 -4.61 -2.16 8.94
C LEU A 308 -5.06 -2.31 7.49
N ARG A 309 -4.18 -1.97 6.54
CA ARG A 309 -4.51 -2.06 5.11
C ARG A 309 -4.87 -3.48 4.71
N THR A 310 -4.14 -4.48 5.19
CA THR A 310 -4.42 -5.88 4.86
C THR A 310 -5.76 -6.34 5.44
N VAL A 311 -6.10 -5.90 6.66
CA VAL A 311 -7.38 -6.24 7.31
C VAL A 311 -8.56 -5.60 6.62
N LEU A 312 -8.50 -4.29 6.29
CA LEU A 312 -9.53 -3.62 5.51
C LEU A 312 -9.74 -4.31 4.16
N ALA A 313 -8.64 -4.71 3.53
CA ALA A 313 -8.68 -5.45 2.29
C ALA A 313 -9.37 -6.83 2.50
N GLY A 314 -9.09 -7.54 3.60
CA GLY A 314 -9.81 -8.76 3.99
C GLY A 314 -11.31 -8.55 4.19
N LEU A 315 -11.71 -7.48 4.89
CA LEU A 315 -13.11 -7.11 5.10
C LEU A 315 -13.87 -6.88 3.78
N ASP A 316 -13.26 -6.19 2.82
CA ASP A 316 -13.85 -6.06 1.48
C ASP A 316 -13.99 -7.43 0.80
N GLY A 317 -12.96 -8.28 0.93
CA GLY A 317 -12.94 -9.62 0.36
C GLY A 317 -14.08 -10.50 0.86
N ILE A 318 -14.33 -10.54 2.17
CA ILE A 318 -15.41 -11.38 2.72
C ILE A 318 -16.79 -10.85 2.34
N LYS A 319 -16.97 -9.53 2.21
CA LYS A 319 -18.22 -8.93 1.70
C LYS A 319 -18.49 -9.30 0.25
N ASP A 320 -17.46 -9.28 -0.59
CA ASP A 320 -17.57 -9.70 -2.00
C ASP A 320 -17.95 -11.19 -2.08
N VAL A 321 -17.36 -12.04 -1.23
CA VAL A 321 -17.73 -13.46 -1.15
C VAL A 321 -19.17 -13.64 -0.72
N ALA A 322 -19.61 -12.97 0.35
CA ALA A 322 -20.99 -13.03 0.84
C ALA A 322 -21.99 -12.59 -0.25
N PHE A 323 -21.67 -11.55 -1.02
CA PHE A 323 -22.48 -11.14 -2.17
C PHE A 323 -22.54 -12.23 -3.25
N MET A 324 -21.39 -12.82 -3.60
CA MET A 324 -21.32 -13.87 -4.62
C MET A 324 -22.03 -15.16 -4.21
N GLN A 325 -22.08 -15.51 -2.92
CA GLN A 325 -22.73 -16.72 -2.43
C GLN A 325 -24.20 -16.83 -2.87
N SER A 326 -24.91 -15.70 -2.93
CA SER A 326 -26.32 -15.65 -3.38
C SER A 326 -26.52 -16.08 -4.84
N GLN A 327 -25.44 -16.20 -5.61
CA GLN A 327 -25.45 -16.51 -7.04
C GLN A 327 -24.89 -17.91 -7.34
N LEU A 328 -24.36 -18.62 -6.34
CA LEU A 328 -23.73 -19.94 -6.52
C LEU A 328 -24.78 -21.05 -6.67
N GLY A 329 -24.49 -22.03 -7.52
CA GLY A 329 -25.20 -23.32 -7.49
C GLY A 329 -24.84 -24.14 -6.24
N GLU A 330 -25.59 -25.21 -5.95
CA GLU A 330 -25.38 -26.03 -4.74
C GLU A 330 -23.95 -26.59 -4.62
N ASP A 331 -23.39 -27.10 -5.72
CA ASP A 331 -22.02 -27.62 -5.74
C ASP A 331 -20.96 -26.52 -5.53
N GLU A 332 -21.13 -25.36 -6.19
CA GLU A 332 -20.25 -24.21 -6.02
C GLU A 332 -20.30 -23.70 -4.58
N HIS A 333 -21.50 -23.64 -3.99
CA HIS A 333 -21.71 -23.19 -2.62
C HIS A 333 -20.97 -24.09 -1.63
N ARG A 334 -21.09 -25.42 -1.77
CA ARG A 334 -20.37 -26.38 -0.93
C ARG A 334 -18.85 -26.23 -1.01
N ILE A 335 -18.31 -25.99 -2.20
CA ILE A 335 -16.86 -25.77 -2.39
C ILE A 335 -16.44 -24.47 -1.70
N VAL A 336 -17.17 -23.38 -1.92
CA VAL A 336 -16.86 -22.07 -1.33
C VAL A 336 -16.96 -22.11 0.19
N GLN A 337 -17.96 -22.79 0.77
CA GLN A 337 -18.09 -22.96 2.22
C GLN A 337 -16.86 -23.65 2.82
N SER A 338 -16.35 -24.72 2.18
CA SER A 338 -15.11 -25.37 2.63
C SER A 338 -13.89 -24.44 2.60
N TYR A 339 -13.84 -23.47 1.68
CA TYR A 339 -12.80 -22.46 1.67
C TYR A 339 -12.96 -21.42 2.79
N ILE A 340 -14.19 -21.02 3.11
CA ILE A 340 -14.46 -20.09 4.21
C ILE A 340 -14.03 -20.70 5.55
N GLU A 341 -14.34 -21.97 5.78
CA GLU A 341 -13.90 -22.73 6.95
C GLU A 341 -12.37 -22.71 7.09
N GLN A 342 -11.62 -22.94 6.00
CA GLN A 342 -10.15 -22.89 6.03
C GLN A 342 -9.60 -21.48 6.31
N VAL A 343 -10.30 -20.44 5.87
CA VAL A 343 -9.89 -19.05 6.07
C VAL A 343 -9.95 -18.63 7.53
N MET A 344 -10.93 -19.14 8.30
CA MET A 344 -11.04 -18.85 9.74
C MET A 344 -9.75 -19.17 10.49
N ASP A 345 -9.11 -20.28 10.14
CA ASP A 345 -7.87 -20.73 10.76
C ASP A 345 -6.62 -20.13 10.09
N GLY A 346 -6.78 -19.33 9.03
CA GLY A 346 -5.68 -18.80 8.23
C GLY A 346 -4.91 -19.88 7.45
N VAL A 347 -5.59 -20.98 7.06
CA VAL A 347 -4.97 -22.15 6.42
C VAL A 347 -5.51 -22.44 5.02
N LEU A 348 -6.08 -21.44 4.33
CA LEU A 348 -6.54 -21.62 2.95
C LEU A 348 -5.44 -22.24 2.09
N THR A 349 -5.75 -23.37 1.45
CA THR A 349 -4.81 -24.11 0.61
C THR A 349 -4.16 -23.20 -0.43
N GLU A 350 -2.84 -23.33 -0.64
CA GLU A 350 -2.12 -22.58 -1.69
C GLU A 350 -2.32 -23.20 -3.09
N VAL A 351 -2.89 -24.40 -3.15
CA VAL A 351 -3.24 -25.05 -4.42
C VAL A 351 -4.49 -24.39 -4.97
N MET A 352 -4.36 -23.73 -6.12
CA MET A 352 -5.50 -23.11 -6.81
C MET A 352 -6.57 -24.16 -7.13
N PRO A 353 -7.86 -23.79 -7.07
CA PRO A 353 -8.94 -24.69 -7.43
C PRO A 353 -8.82 -25.08 -8.90
N ASP A 354 -8.80 -26.39 -9.16
CA ASP A 354 -8.98 -26.94 -10.51
C ASP A 354 -10.48 -26.99 -10.79
N THR A 355 -11.01 -25.89 -11.32
CA THR A 355 -12.46 -25.72 -11.52
C THR A 355 -12.78 -24.91 -12.76
N ASP A 356 -13.82 -25.35 -13.48
CA ASP A 356 -14.42 -24.59 -14.59
C ASP A 356 -15.37 -23.48 -14.08
N TYR A 357 -15.69 -23.47 -12.78
CA TYR A 357 -16.60 -22.50 -12.18
C TYR A 357 -15.88 -21.17 -11.91
N SER A 358 -16.08 -20.20 -12.81
CA SER A 358 -15.47 -18.86 -12.68
C SER A 358 -15.78 -18.21 -11.33
N ARG A 359 -17.00 -18.40 -10.79
CA ARG A 359 -17.40 -17.85 -9.48
C ARG A 359 -16.66 -18.50 -8.31
N VAL A 360 -16.39 -19.80 -8.37
CA VAL A 360 -15.58 -20.48 -7.35
C VAL A 360 -14.16 -19.92 -7.35
N MET A 361 -13.56 -19.71 -8.53
CA MET A 361 -12.24 -19.10 -8.65
C MET A 361 -12.19 -17.67 -8.11
N LEU A 362 -13.24 -16.87 -8.35
CA LEU A 362 -13.36 -15.51 -7.80
C LEU A 362 -13.50 -15.54 -6.28
N SER A 363 -14.43 -16.34 -5.76
CA SER A 363 -14.60 -16.53 -4.31
C SER A 363 -13.29 -16.94 -3.66
N TYR A 364 -12.55 -17.89 -4.23
CA TYR A 364 -11.24 -18.29 -3.75
C TYR A 364 -10.22 -17.14 -3.79
N ALA A 365 -10.21 -16.31 -4.84
CA ALA A 365 -9.34 -15.13 -4.91
C ALA A 365 -9.63 -14.10 -3.82
N HIS A 366 -10.91 -13.80 -3.55
CA HIS A 366 -11.29 -12.92 -2.45
C HIS A 366 -10.97 -13.56 -1.09
N LEU A 367 -11.23 -14.86 -0.92
CA LEU A 367 -10.89 -15.60 0.30
C LEU A 367 -9.39 -15.66 0.58
N ASN A 368 -8.52 -15.70 -0.44
CA ASN A 368 -7.08 -15.65 -0.21
C ASN A 368 -6.62 -14.29 0.36
N LYS A 369 -7.32 -13.21 0.01
CA LYS A 369 -7.11 -11.88 0.62
C LYS A 369 -7.53 -11.87 2.09
N VAL A 370 -8.67 -12.48 2.42
CA VAL A 370 -9.15 -12.69 3.79
C VAL A 370 -8.16 -13.54 4.60
N ASN A 371 -7.69 -14.65 4.02
CA ASN A 371 -6.69 -15.55 4.62
C ASN A 371 -5.42 -14.81 5.04
N ASN A 372 -4.92 -13.90 4.18
CA ASN A 372 -3.76 -13.08 4.50
C ASN A 372 -4.01 -12.14 5.68
N ALA A 373 -5.20 -11.54 5.76
CA ALA A 373 -5.60 -10.71 6.90
C ALA A 373 -5.64 -11.52 8.21
N VAL A 374 -6.31 -12.68 8.20
CA VAL A 374 -6.39 -13.59 9.35
C VAL A 374 -5.00 -14.04 9.80
N ARG A 375 -4.12 -14.46 8.87
CA ARG A 375 -2.74 -14.85 9.19
C ARG A 375 -1.93 -13.77 9.90
N LEU A 376 -2.11 -12.51 9.50
CA LEU A 376 -1.44 -11.38 10.14
C LEU A 376 -2.05 -11.08 11.51
N LEU A 377 -3.36 -11.13 11.64
CA LEU A 377 -4.08 -10.87 12.88
C LEU A 377 -3.88 -11.96 13.94
N ASN A 378 -3.73 -13.23 13.55
CA ASN A 378 -3.37 -14.31 14.47
C ASN A 378 -2.01 -14.07 15.17
N ARG A 379 -1.19 -13.15 14.64
CA ARG A 379 0.06 -12.70 15.27
C ARG A 379 -0.08 -11.38 16.03
N TRP A 380 -1.16 -10.64 15.78
CA TRP A 380 -1.56 -9.50 16.60
C TRP A 380 -2.10 -10.06 17.92
N ASP A 381 -1.19 -10.29 18.86
CA ASP A 381 -1.53 -10.84 20.17
C ASP A 381 -2.47 -9.88 20.94
N HIS A 382 -3.63 -10.38 21.35
CA HIS A 382 -4.64 -9.63 22.11
C HIS A 382 -4.49 -9.80 23.62
N SER A 383 -3.56 -10.67 24.08
CA SER A 383 -3.46 -11.07 25.48
C SER A 383 -2.72 -10.09 26.39
#